data_AF-A0A7G9A9Z6-F1
#
_entry.id   AF-A0A7G9A9Z6-F1
#
_cell.length_a   1.000
_cell.length_b   1.000
_cell.length_c   1.000
_cell.angle_alpha   90.00
_cell.angle_beta   90.00
_cell.angle_gamma   90.00
#
_symmetry.space_group_name_H-M   'P 1'
#
loop_
_entity.id
_entity.type
_entity.pdbx_description
1 polymer ?
#
loop_
_entity_poly.entity_id
_entity_poly.type
_entity_poly.pdbx_seq_one_letter_code
_entity_poly.pdbx_strand_id
1 'polypeptide(L)'
;MKIPTHLKHKPIIEVANYDRIDGPYADDTDAMGLSVGIAQWNTPGWTELSAKVWRNTGEKWSRQSEELPLHRVIDLATLICITMDYSENGRLSSREGANKFLI
;
A
#
# COMPACT_ATOMS: atom_id res chain seq x y z
N MET A 1 0.42 -1.05 -12.67
CA MET A 1 1.47 -2.10 -12.82
C MET A 1 1.25 -3.20 -11.76
N LYS A 2 1.69 -4.46 -11.95
CA LYS A 2 1.51 -5.51 -10.93
C LYS A 2 2.62 -5.45 -9.88
N ILE A 3 2.26 -5.38 -8.60
CA ILE A 3 3.21 -5.38 -7.48
C ILE A 3 3.98 -6.72 -7.47
N PRO A 4 5.31 -6.72 -7.23
CA PRO A 4 6.09 -7.95 -7.27
C PRO A 4 5.81 -8.85 -6.06
N THR A 5 5.30 -10.06 -6.31
CA THR A 5 4.99 -11.05 -5.26
C THR A 5 6.19 -11.89 -4.83
N HIS A 6 7.30 -11.86 -5.60
CA HIS A 6 8.53 -12.58 -5.30
C HIS A 6 9.40 -11.90 -4.23
N LEU A 7 9.09 -10.65 -3.87
CA LEU A 7 9.79 -9.92 -2.81
C LEU A 7 9.38 -10.44 -1.42
N LYS A 8 10.21 -10.11 -0.41
CA LYS A 8 10.04 -10.64 0.96
C LYS A 8 8.75 -10.15 1.63
N HIS A 9 8.38 -8.88 1.42
CA HIS A 9 7.06 -8.37 1.84
C HIS A 9 5.97 -9.11 1.09
N LYS A 10 5.01 -9.72 1.80
CA LYS A 10 3.88 -10.43 1.19
C LYS A 10 2.60 -9.61 1.37
N PRO A 11 2.10 -8.91 0.33
CA PRO A 11 0.87 -8.13 0.44
C PRO A 11 -0.32 -9.05 0.72
N ILE A 12 -1.20 -8.62 1.64
CA ILE A 12 -2.49 -9.27 1.94
C ILE A 12 -3.62 -8.45 1.31
N ILE A 13 -3.57 -7.13 1.50
CA ILE A 13 -4.45 -6.16 0.84
C ILE A 13 -3.57 -5.16 0.09
N GLU A 14 -3.96 -4.82 -1.14
CA GLU A 14 -3.24 -3.86 -1.96
C GLU A 14 -4.18 -2.88 -2.68
N VAL A 15 -3.68 -1.65 -2.83
CA VAL A 15 -4.20 -0.66 -3.78
C VAL A 15 -3.30 -0.73 -5.01
N ALA A 16 -3.77 -1.44 -6.02
CA ALA A 16 -3.07 -1.56 -7.29
C ALA A 16 -3.32 -0.33 -8.17
N ASN A 17 -2.33 0.03 -8.99
CA ASN A 17 -2.35 1.21 -9.87
C ASN A 17 -2.53 2.53 -9.11
N TYR A 18 -1.91 2.63 -7.94
CA TYR A 18 -1.93 3.84 -7.12
C TYR A 18 -1.28 5.03 -7.84
N ASP A 19 -0.41 4.76 -8.83
CA ASP A 19 0.19 5.76 -9.71
C ASP A 19 -0.83 6.71 -10.35
N ARG A 20 -2.06 6.23 -10.56
CA ARG A 20 -3.16 7.01 -11.18
C ARG A 20 -3.95 7.88 -10.19
N ILE A 21 -3.74 7.67 -8.90
CA ILE A 21 -4.51 8.30 -7.81
C ILE A 21 -3.59 8.80 -6.69
N ASP A 22 -2.31 9.04 -6.98
CA ASP A 22 -1.30 9.54 -6.02
C ASP A 22 -1.41 11.06 -5.80
N GLY A 23 -2.62 11.55 -5.55
CA GLY A 23 -2.93 12.96 -5.30
C GLY A 23 -2.30 13.90 -6.34
N PRO A 24 -1.50 14.91 -5.92
CA PRO A 24 -0.85 15.85 -6.84
C PRO A 24 0.15 15.23 -7.84
N TYR A 25 0.59 14.00 -7.61
CA TYR A 25 1.56 13.29 -8.45
C TYR A 25 0.92 12.22 -9.35
N ALA A 26 -0.41 12.21 -9.46
CA ALA A 26 -1.11 11.27 -10.34
C ALA A 26 -0.53 11.29 -11.76
N ASP A 27 -0.29 10.10 -12.30
CA ASP A 27 0.32 9.81 -13.61
C ASP A 27 1.78 10.27 -13.79
N ASP A 28 2.39 10.96 -12.82
CA ASP A 28 3.80 11.39 -12.80
C ASP A 28 4.45 11.07 -11.45
N THR A 29 4.50 9.78 -11.14
CA THR A 29 4.97 9.28 -9.84
C THR A 29 5.69 7.95 -9.97
N ASP A 30 6.62 7.73 -9.05
CA ASP A 30 7.25 6.43 -8.87
C ASP A 30 6.46 5.52 -7.92
N ALA A 31 5.41 6.01 -7.24
CA ALA A 31 4.60 5.22 -6.33
C ALA A 31 3.52 4.44 -7.09
N MET A 32 3.77 3.14 -7.31
CA MET A 32 2.93 2.27 -8.14
C MET A 32 1.81 1.57 -7.37
N GLY A 33 1.89 1.52 -6.04
CA GLY A 33 0.93 0.80 -5.21
C GLY A 33 1.12 1.00 -3.72
N LEU A 34 0.07 0.72 -2.95
CA LEU A 34 0.10 0.66 -1.49
C LEU A 34 -0.29 -0.75 -1.04
N SER A 35 0.24 -1.24 0.08
CA SER A 35 -0.25 -2.48 0.66
C SER A 35 -0.14 -2.55 2.17
N VAL A 36 -0.99 -3.39 2.76
CA VAL A 36 -0.82 -3.95 4.11
C VAL A 36 -0.51 -5.44 3.95
N GLY A 37 0.54 -5.93 4.60
CA GLY A 37 0.98 -7.31 4.43
C GLY A 37 2.00 -7.78 5.46
N ILE A 38 2.50 -9.00 5.26
CA ILE A 38 3.51 -9.61 6.12
C ILE A 38 4.84 -8.89 5.92
N ALA A 39 5.40 -8.39 7.02
CA ALA A 39 6.61 -7.59 7.00
C ALA A 39 7.81 -8.34 6.43
N GLN A 40 8.65 -7.62 5.66
CA GLN A 40 9.85 -8.18 5.03
C GLN A 40 10.90 -8.69 6.04
N TRP A 41 10.92 -8.15 7.26
CA TRP A 41 11.87 -8.51 8.32
C TRP A 41 11.39 -9.66 9.21
N ASN A 42 10.22 -10.26 8.92
CA ASN A 42 9.73 -11.38 9.70
C ASN A 42 10.67 -12.59 9.63
N THR A 43 10.75 -13.28 10.75
CA THR A 43 11.49 -14.55 10.93
C THR A 43 10.50 -15.66 11.28
N PRO A 44 10.86 -16.94 11.09
CA PRO A 44 9.99 -18.05 11.49
C PRO A 44 9.53 -17.93 12.94
N GLY A 45 8.22 -17.99 13.18
CA GLY A 45 7.63 -17.85 14.52
C GLY A 45 7.24 -16.41 14.91
N TRP A 46 7.54 -15.40 14.09
CA TRP A 46 7.15 -14.01 14.34
C TRP A 46 6.52 -13.39 13.09
N THR A 47 5.27 -12.96 13.20
CA THR A 47 4.50 -12.41 12.07
C THR A 47 4.00 -11.02 12.42
N GLU A 48 4.82 -10.01 12.12
CA GLU A 48 4.35 -8.63 12.10
C GLU A 48 3.69 -8.29 10.77
N LEU A 49 2.70 -7.41 10.84
CA LEU A 49 2.13 -6.74 9.70
C LEU A 49 2.85 -5.41 9.48
N SER A 50 3.02 -5.02 8.23
CA SER A 50 3.52 -3.71 7.85
C SER A 50 2.68 -3.11 6.72
N ALA A 51 2.65 -1.78 6.69
CA ALA A 51 2.14 -1.02 5.57
C ALA A 51 3.32 -0.56 4.69
N LYS A 52 3.13 -0.56 3.37
CA LYS A 52 4.23 -0.29 2.42
C LYS A 52 3.74 0.48 1.20
N VAL A 53 4.50 1.52 0.83
CA VAL A 53 4.46 2.11 -0.51
C VAL A 53 5.39 1.32 -1.44
N TRP A 54 4.89 0.93 -2.60
CA TRP A 54 5.64 0.27 -3.65
C TRP A 54 6.12 1.31 -4.65
N ARG A 55 7.42 1.59 -4.63
CA ARG A 55 8.03 2.58 -5.53
C ARG A 55 8.92 1.92 -6.57
N ASN A 56 8.78 2.35 -7.83
CA ASN A 56 9.57 1.88 -8.96
C ASN A 56 9.95 3.06 -9.86
N THR A 57 11.25 3.27 -10.05
CA THR A 57 11.77 4.33 -10.93
C THR A 57 11.79 3.93 -12.42
N GLY A 58 11.19 2.79 -12.77
CA GLY A 58 11.28 2.15 -14.08
C GLY A 58 12.43 1.13 -14.18
N GLU A 59 13.48 1.29 -13.37
CA GLU A 59 14.66 0.41 -13.37
C GLU A 59 14.68 -0.55 -12.18
N LYS A 60 14.25 -0.10 -11.00
CA LYS A 60 14.35 -0.88 -9.76
C LYS A 60 13.25 -0.53 -8.76
N TRP A 61 12.93 -1.51 -7.93
CA TRP A 61 12.04 -1.34 -6.78
C TRP A 61 12.79 -0.82 -5.55
N SER A 62 12.20 0.15 -4.86
CA SER A 62 12.74 0.62 -3.58
C SER A 62 12.57 -0.43 -2.47
N ARG A 63 13.59 -0.56 -1.63
CA ARG A 63 13.72 -1.63 -0.63
C ARG A 63 13.51 -1.16 0.82
N GLN A 64 13.78 0.10 1.16
CA GLN A 64 13.84 0.56 2.56
C GLN A 64 13.38 2.02 2.72
N SER A 65 13.33 2.49 3.98
CA SER A 65 12.72 3.75 4.43
C SER A 65 13.07 4.98 3.59
N GLU A 66 12.04 5.79 3.34
CA GLU A 66 12.13 7.08 2.66
C GLU A 66 11.14 8.03 3.34
N GLU A 67 11.40 9.34 3.30
CA GLU A 67 10.40 10.33 3.67
C GLU A 67 9.26 10.30 2.63
N LEU A 68 8.02 10.42 3.11
CA LEU A 68 6.83 10.37 2.26
C LEU A 68 6.12 11.73 2.27
N PRO A 69 5.62 12.19 1.12
CA PRO A 69 4.64 13.27 1.07
C PRO A 69 3.46 12.98 1.99
N LEU A 70 2.90 14.03 2.61
CA LEU A 70 1.87 13.88 3.64
C LEU A 70 0.62 13.14 3.14
N HIS A 71 0.20 13.36 1.88
CA HIS A 71 -0.96 12.65 1.32
C HIS A 71 -0.73 11.14 1.24
N ARG A 72 0.46 10.68 0.83
CA ARG A 72 0.81 9.23 0.83
C ARG A 72 0.77 8.62 2.23
N VAL A 73 1.14 9.40 3.25
CA VAL A 73 1.04 8.95 4.66
C VAL A 73 -0.42 8.80 5.07
N ILE A 74 -1.27 9.76 4.72
CA ILE A 74 -2.71 9.71 5.02
C ILE A 74 -3.39 8.57 4.25
N ASP A 75 -2.99 8.32 3.01
CA ASP A 75 -3.50 7.23 2.19
C ASP A 75 -3.13 5.86 2.74
N LEU A 76 -1.88 5.70 3.21
CA LEU A 76 -1.47 4.50 3.94
C LEU A 76 -2.27 4.33 5.24
N ALA A 77 -2.45 5.39 6.02
CA ALA A 77 -3.24 5.35 7.26
C ALA A 77 -4.70 4.97 6.97
N THR A 78 -5.27 5.51 5.91
CA THR A 78 -6.62 5.19 5.42
C THR A 78 -6.73 3.73 5.02
N LEU A 79 -5.77 3.22 4.25
CA LEU A 79 -5.74 1.81 3.87
C LEU A 79 -5.65 0.89 5.10
N ILE A 80 -4.89 1.28 6.13
CA ILE A 80 -4.82 0.54 7.40
C ILE A 80 -6.20 0.53 8.07
N CYS A 81 -6.88 1.68 8.19
CA CYS A 81 -8.22 1.76 8.78
C CYS A 81 -9.24 0.89 8.02
N ILE A 82 -9.25 0.96 6.68
CA ILE A 82 -10.12 0.11 5.84
C ILE A 82 -9.80 -1.37 6.04
N THR A 83 -8.52 -1.73 6.15
CA THR A 83 -8.07 -3.11 6.38
C THR A 83 -8.57 -3.63 7.73
N MET A 84 -8.48 -2.81 8.78
CA MET A 84 -8.97 -3.15 10.11
C MET A 84 -10.49 -3.34 10.13
N ASP A 85 -11.23 -2.38 9.55
CA ASP A 85 -12.70 -2.46 9.45
C ASP A 85 -13.14 -3.70 8.67
N TYR A 86 -12.48 -3.99 7.55
CA TYR A 86 -12.75 -5.20 6.78
C TYR A 86 -12.46 -6.48 7.58
N SER A 87 -11.35 -6.50 8.32
CA SER A 87 -10.99 -7.66 9.14
C SER A 87 -11.98 -7.93 10.28
N GLU A 88 -12.60 -6.89 10.82
CA GLU A 88 -13.57 -7.00 11.91
C GLU A 88 -14.98 -7.33 11.39
N ASN A 89 -15.41 -6.64 10.33
CA ASN A 89 -16.80 -6.64 9.88
C ASN A 89 -17.05 -7.49 8.61
N GLY A 90 -16.00 -7.96 7.94
CA GLY A 90 -16.08 -8.80 6.74
C GLY A 90 -16.72 -8.10 5.52
N ARG A 91 -16.84 -6.77 5.55
CA ARG A 91 -17.45 -5.96 4.50
C ARG A 91 -16.52 -4.81 4.15
N LEU A 92 -16.22 -4.68 2.86
CA LEU A 92 -15.69 -3.41 2.34
C LEU A 92 -16.89 -2.47 2.26
N SER A 93 -16.85 -1.32 2.94
CA SER A 93 -17.85 -0.28 2.72
C SER A 93 -17.98 -0.05 1.21
N SER A 94 -19.21 -0.08 0.70
CA SER A 94 -19.56 -0.32 -0.70
C SER A 94 -18.66 0.40 -1.72
N ARG A 95 -18.34 -0.32 -2.82
CA ARG A 95 -17.48 -0.04 -4.01
C ARG A 95 -17.20 1.41 -4.48
N GLU A 96 -17.92 2.42 -4.01
CA GLU A 96 -17.63 3.84 -4.26
C GLU A 96 -16.77 4.49 -3.17
N GLY A 97 -16.60 3.86 -2.00
CA GLY A 97 -15.89 4.42 -0.84
C GLY A 97 -14.37 4.29 -0.93
N ALA A 98 -13.83 3.09 -1.19
CA ALA A 98 -12.40 2.82 -1.01
C ALA A 98 -11.46 3.71 -1.85
N ASN A 99 -11.85 4.04 -3.08
CA ASN A 99 -11.09 4.97 -3.93
C ASN A 99 -11.35 6.45 -3.61
N LYS A 100 -12.37 6.77 -2.80
CA LYS A 100 -12.75 8.14 -2.41
C LYS A 100 -12.05 8.60 -1.13
N PHE A 101 -11.43 7.68 -0.39
CA PHE A 101 -10.72 7.99 0.85
C PHE A 101 -9.21 8.20 0.65
N LEU A 102 -8.69 7.82 -0.51
CA LEU A 102 -7.32 8.14 -0.92
C LEU A 102 -7.35 9.54 -1.56
N ILE A 103 -6.43 10.42 -1.15
CA ILE A 103 -6.48 11.87 -1.42
C ILE A 103 -5.51 12.29 -2.54
#